data_AF-A0A936Y1L8-F1
#
_entry.id   AF-A0A936Y1L8-F1
#
_cell.length_a   1.000
_cell.length_b   1.000
_cell.length_c   1.000
_cell.angle_alpha   90.00
_cell.angle_beta   90.00
_cell.angle_gamma   90.00
#
_symmetry.space_group_name_H-M   'P 1'
#
loop_
_entity.id
_entity.type
_entity.pdbx_description
1 polymer ?
#
loop_
_entity_poly.entity_id
_entity_poly.type
_entity_poly.pdbx_seq_one_letter_code
_entity_poly.pdbx_strand_id
1 'polypeptide(L)' 'MSKHLTYIAYVVQTQNGPVFSHEKIHLDHTFSSGTLHDITQDAVIKWADMKEKNLPEGQQISILNFFTYETDN' A
#
# COMPACT_ATOMS: atom_id res chain seq x y z
N MET A 1 -10.25 20.18 -4.40
CA MET A 1 -9.76 18.90 -4.95
C MET A 1 -9.75 17.93 -3.80
N SER A 2 -10.64 16.93 -3.84
CA SER A 2 -10.64 15.86 -2.84
C SER A 2 -9.35 15.04 -2.97
N LYS A 3 -8.77 14.64 -1.85
CA LYS A 3 -7.58 13.78 -1.82
C LYS A 3 -7.99 12.37 -1.48
N HIS A 4 -7.46 11.39 -2.21
CA HIS A 4 -7.65 9.98 -1.90
C HIS A 4 -6.44 9.50 -1.11
N LEU A 5 -6.69 9.04 0.11
CA LEU A 5 -5.66 8.50 0.98
C LEU A 5 -5.90 7.01 1.18
N THR A 6 -4.81 6.26 1.17
CA THR A 6 -4.85 4.82 1.39
C THR A 6 -4.03 4.48 2.62
N TYR A 7 -4.68 3.81 3.57
CA TYR A 7 -4.00 3.21 4.70
C TYR A 7 -3.68 1.77 4.37
N ILE A 8 -2.44 1.35 4.61
CA ILE A 8 -1.93 0.01 4.32
C ILE A 8 -1.38 -0.58 5.61
N ALA A 9 -1.87 -1.76 5.99
CA ALA A 9 -1.30 -2.59 7.04
C ALA A 9 -0.57 -3.77 6.40
N TYR A 10 0.66 -4.02 6.83
CA TYR A 10 1.52 -5.01 6.20
C TYR A 10 2.49 -5.64 7.20
N VAL A 11 3.07 -6.78 6.80
CA VAL A 11 4.14 -7.46 7.53
C VAL A 11 5.39 -7.45 6.68
N VAL A 12 6.53 -7.15 7.30
CA VAL A 12 7.84 -7.44 6.74
C VAL A 12 8.30 -8.79 7.30
N GLN A 13 8.46 -9.78 6.42
CA GLN A 13 9.07 -11.05 6.74
C GLN A 13 10.59 -10.84 6.83
N THR A 14 11.14 -10.94 8.04
CA THR A 14 12.59 -10.80 8.29
C THR A 14 13.19 -12.11 8.77
N GLN A 15 14.52 -12.21 8.74
CA GLN A 15 15.24 -13.36 9.30
C GLN A 15 15.00 -13.56 10.80
N ASN A 16 14.65 -12.48 11.53
CA ASN A 16 14.39 -12.50 12.97
C ASN A 16 12.90 -12.66 13.31
N GLY A 17 12.05 -12.89 12.30
CA GLY A 17 10.60 -13.02 12.45
C GLY A 17 9.81 -11.90 11.77
N PRO A 18 8.46 -11.99 11.80
CA PRO A 18 7.60 -11.01 11.17
C PRO A 18 7.57 -9.70 11.95
N VAL A 19 7.72 -8.58 11.24
CA VAL A 19 7.57 -7.23 11.80
C VAL A 19 6.31 -6.60 11.22
N PHE A 20 5.35 -6.29 12.08
CA PHE A 20 4.11 -5.62 11.69
C PHE A 20 4.35 -4.12 11.54
N SER A 21 3.82 -3.54 10.48
CA SER A 21 3.91 -2.10 10.21
C SER A 21 2.66 -1.61 9.48
N HIS A 22 2.54 -0.29 9.39
CA HIS A 22 1.49 0.36 8.63
C HIS A 22 1.97 1.70 8.08
N GLU A 23 1.36 2.14 6.98
CA GLU A 23 1.64 3.43 6.37
C GLU A 23 0.37 4.04 5.79
N LYS A 24 0.30 5.36 5.82
CA LYS A 24 -0.70 6.15 5.10
C LYS A 24 -0.02 6.80 3.91
N ILE A 25 -0.45 6.44 2.71
CA ILE A 25 0.08 6.98 1.46
C ILE A 25 -1.00 7.74 0.70
N HIS A 26 -0.54 8.66 -0.16
CA HIS A 26 -1.37 9.33 -1.15
C HIS A 26 -1.23 8.57 -2.47
N LEU A 27 -2.34 8.11 -3.03
CA LEU A 27 -2.38 7.46 -4.33
C LEU A 27 -3.17 8.33 -5.29
N ASP A 28 -2.48 8.90 -6.28
CA ASP A 28 -3.13 9.63 -7.36
C ASP A 28 -3.86 8.64 -8.28
N HIS A 29 -5.18 8.58 -8.14
CA HIS A 29 -6.04 7.76 -8.99
C HIS A 29 -6.66 8.63 -10.09
N THR A 30 -6.35 8.34 -11.34
CA THR A 30 -7.21 8.72 -12.47
C THR A 30 -8.27 7.63 -12.63
N PHE A 31 -9.51 7.92 -12.23
CA PHE A 31 -10.64 7.01 -12.38
C PHE A 31 -11.03 6.87 -13.85
N SER A 32 -10.27 6.07 -14.60
CA SER A 32 -10.68 5.62 -15.93
C SER A 32 -11.24 4.21 -15.81
N SER A 33 -12.57 4.10 -15.79
CA SER A 33 -13.36 2.88 -16.02
C SER A 33 -13.23 1.68 -15.06
N GLY A 34 -12.32 1.70 -14.07
CA GLY A 34 -12.21 0.65 -13.04
C GLY A 34 -12.96 0.96 -11.75
N THR A 35 -13.20 -0.06 -10.91
CA THR A 35 -13.69 0.20 -9.54
C THR A 35 -12.57 0.83 -8.70
N LEU A 36 -12.92 1.70 -7.75
CA LEU A 36 -11.95 2.30 -6.81
C LEU A 36 -11.10 1.22 -6.12
N HIS A 37 -11.70 0.07 -5.83
CA HIS A 37 -11.03 -1.05 -5.19
C HIS A 37 -9.92 -1.64 -6.06
N ASP A 38 -10.19 -1.96 -7.32
CA ASP A 38 -9.21 -2.58 -8.23
C ASP A 38 -8.02 -1.64 -8.49
N ILE A 39 -8.31 -0.36 -8.75
CA ILE A 39 -7.26 0.66 -8.99
C ILE A 39 -6.40 0.84 -7.73
N THR A 40 -7.02 0.82 -6.54
CA THR A 40 -6.28 0.89 -5.27
C THR A 40 -5.40 -0.35 -5.09
N GLN A 41 -5.92 -1.54 -5.37
CA GLN A 41 -5.18 -2.80 -5.19
C GLN A 41 -3.89 -2.81 -6.03
N ASP A 42 -3.98 -2.47 -7.31
CA ASP A 42 -2.81 -2.43 -8.20
C ASP A 42 -1.76 -1.42 -7.72
N ALA A 43 -2.20 -0.27 -7.20
CA ALA A 43 -1.32 0.75 -6.67
C ALA A 43 -0.67 0.32 -5.35
N VAL A 44 -1.38 -0.40 -4.48
CA VAL A 44 -0.85 -1.00 -3.25
C VAL A 44 0.21 -2.06 -3.57
N ILE A 45 -0.02 -2.90 -4.59
CA ILE A 45 0.98 -3.89 -5.05
C ILE A 45 2.25 -3.19 -5.53
N LYS A 46 2.12 -2.16 -6.38
CA LYS A 46 3.28 -1.37 -6.86
C LYS A 46 4.04 -0.71 -5.71
N TRP A 47 3.32 -0.19 -4.72
CA TRP A 47 3.93 0.36 -3.51
C TRP A 47 4.70 -0.72 -2.75
N ALA A 48 4.15 -1.94 -2.62
CA ALA A 48 4.82 -3.05 -1.94
C ALA A 48 6.12 -3.42 -2.65
N ASP A 49 6.09 -3.61 -3.98
CA ASP A 49 7.27 -3.92 -4.80
C ASP A 49 8.36 -2.85 -4.66
N MET A 50 7.98 -1.57 -4.64
CA MET A 50 8.91 -0.47 -4.43
C MET A 50 9.52 -0.49 -3.03
N LYS A 51 8.71 -0.80 -2.02
CA LYS A 51 9.16 -0.82 -0.63
C LYS A 51 10.07 -2.02 -0.38
N GLU A 52 9.76 -3.18 -0.93
CA GLU A 52 10.62 -4.38 -0.90
C GLU A 52 12.01 -4.13 -1.46
N LYS A 53 12.14 -3.38 -2.57
CA LYS A 53 13.45 -3.02 -3.15
C LYS A 53 14.34 -2.20 -2.21
N ASN A 54 13.77 -1.59 -1.19
CA ASN A 54 14.49 -0.82 -0.17
C ASN A 54 14.75 -1.62 1.11
N LEU A 55 14.31 -2.89 1.17
CA LEU A 55 14.57 -3.76 2.30
C LEU A 55 15.91 -4.51 2.16
N PRO A 56 16.51 -4.95 3.27
CA PRO A 56 17.63 -5.88 3.25
C PRO A 56 17.33 -7.15 2.45
N GLU A 57 18.38 -7.74 1.86
CA GLU A 57 18.28 -8.95 1.05
C GLU A 57 17.56 -10.09 1.80
N GLY A 58 16.62 -10.73 1.10
CA GLY A 58 15.82 -11.83 1.64
C GLY A 58 14.62 -11.41 2.48
N GLN A 59 14.36 -10.11 2.67
CA GLN A 59 13.12 -9.63 3.28
C GLN A 59 12.01 -9.43 2.25
N GLN A 60 10.76 -9.65 2.66
CA GLN A 60 9.58 -9.56 1.80
C GLN A 60 8.43 -8.85 2.54
N ILE A 61 7.52 -8.25 1.79
CA ILE A 61 6.32 -7.58 2.30
C ILE A 61 5.11 -8.44 1.99
N SER A 62 4.27 -8.67 3.00
CA SER A 62 2.94 -9.24 2.83
C SER A 62 1.91 -8.20 3.23
N ILE A 63 1.05 -7.80 2.30
CA ILE A 63 -0.08 -6.91 2.59
C ILE A 63 -1.11 -7.69 3.41
N LEU A 64 -1.50 -7.14 4.56
CA LEU A 64 -2.54 -7.72 5.40
C LEU A 64 -3.92 -7.14 5.05
N ASN A 65 -3.97 -5.81 4.93
CA ASN A 65 -5.20 -5.10 4.61
C ASN A 65 -4.89 -3.70 4.08
N PHE A 66 -5.80 -3.13 3.30
CA PHE A 66 -5.78 -1.72 2.94
C PHE A 66 -7.20 -1.17 2.82
N PHE A 67 -7.35 0.12 3.05
CA PHE A 67 -8.59 0.84 2.75
C PHE A 67 -8.28 2.23 2.23
N THR A 68 -9.11 2.69 1.30
CA THR A 68 -9.03 4.03 0.71
C THR A 68 -10.21 4.84 1.17
N TYR A 69 -9.95 6.10 1.52
CA TYR A 69 -10.96 7.07 1.90
C TYR A 69 -10.68 8.40 1.22
N GLU A 70 -11.77 9.14 0.98
CA GLU A 70 -11.74 10.50 0.48
C GLU A 70 -11.68 11.45 1.66
N THR A 71 -10.83 12.47 1.56
CA THR A 71 -10.83 13.60 2.47
C THR A 71 -11.08 14.87 1.68
N ASP A 72 -12.07 15.61 2.16
CA ASP A 72 -12.21 17.02 1.85
C ASP A 72 -11.21 17.76 2.73
N ASN A 73 -10.40 18.60 2.09
CA ASN A 73 -9.38 19.40 2.72
C ASN A 73 -10.01 20.71 3.21
#